data_AF-A0A0R2S2T2-F1
#
_entry.id   AF-A0A0R2S2T2-F1
#
_cell.length_a   1.000
_cell.length_b   1.000
_cell.length_c   1.000
_cell.angle_alpha   90.00
_cell.angle_beta   90.00
_cell.angle_gamma   90.00
#
_symmetry.space_group_name_H-M   'P 1'
#
loop_
_entity.id
_entity.type
_entity.pdbx_description
1 polymer ?
#
loop_
_entity_poly.entity_id
_entity_poly.type
_entity_poly.pdbx_seq_one_letter_code
_entity_poly.pdbx_strand_id
1 'polypeptide(L)'
;MNWFDWSLERQGYPIKQATKDLEGLALLDPVAFEARQQTARDAIVAHHLAHTPYYQKLVPSGAQTPWSQLPIMTKADLQTPLKQRLAQGFTPANIHQHKTSGILLIFVGNV
;
A
#
# COMPACT_ATOMS: atom_id res chain seq x y z
N MET A 1 28.90 -1.23 0.46
CA MET A 1 27.65 -1.09 1.23
C MET A 1 27.63 0.30 1.82
N ASN A 2 26.63 1.12 1.50
CA ASN A 2 26.51 2.47 2.01
C ASN A 2 26.08 2.43 3.49
N TRP A 3 26.63 3.30 4.35
CA TRP A 3 26.27 3.39 5.77
C TRP A 3 24.78 3.70 5.96
N PHE A 4 24.19 4.40 5.00
CA PHE A 4 22.77 4.71 4.94
C PHE A 4 21.91 3.44 4.76
N ASP A 5 22.27 2.57 3.80
CA ASP A 5 21.55 1.30 3.56
C ASP A 5 21.59 0.42 4.81
N TRP A 6 22.74 0.37 5.49
CA TRP A 6 22.88 -0.37 6.74
C TRP A 6 21.99 0.19 7.85
N SER A 7 21.86 1.52 7.95
CA SER A 7 20.93 2.15 8.89
C SER A 7 19.48 1.73 8.64
N LEU A 8 19.06 1.68 7.36
CA LEU A 8 17.72 1.27 6.97
C LEU A 8 17.46 -0.22 7.22
N GLU A 9 18.42 -1.08 6.89
CA GLU A 9 18.31 -2.52 7.18
C GLU A 9 18.13 -2.79 8.67
N ARG A 10 18.86 -2.06 9.54
CA ARG A 10 18.69 -2.18 11.00
C ARG A 10 17.34 -1.67 11.51
N GLN A 11 16.69 -0.76 10.77
CA GLN A 11 15.32 -0.32 11.06
C GLN A 11 14.26 -1.30 10.52
N GLY A 12 14.67 -2.42 9.90
CA GLY A 12 13.78 -3.45 9.39
C GLY A 12 13.33 -3.23 7.95
N TYR A 13 13.95 -2.30 7.20
CA TYR A 13 13.66 -2.11 5.79
C TYR A 13 14.37 -3.16 4.92
N PRO A 14 13.65 -3.91 4.06
CA PRO A 14 14.23 -4.98 3.26
C PRO A 14 14.90 -4.44 1.98
N ILE A 15 15.88 -3.52 2.12
CA ILE A 15 16.50 -2.79 1.00
C ILE A 15 17.06 -3.74 -0.06
N LYS A 16 17.82 -4.77 0.34
CA LYS A 16 18.37 -5.77 -0.58
C LYS A 16 17.30 -6.52 -1.37
N GLN A 17 16.18 -6.87 -0.75
CA GLN A 17 15.09 -7.56 -1.44
C GLN A 17 14.41 -6.60 -2.41
N ALA A 18 14.13 -5.37 -1.98
CA ALA A 18 13.53 -4.35 -2.83
C ALA A 18 14.38 -4.04 -4.08
N THR A 19 15.71 -3.99 -3.94
CA THR A 19 16.62 -3.83 -5.10
C THR A 19 16.53 -5.02 -6.06
N LYS A 20 16.54 -6.26 -5.54
CA LYS A 20 16.38 -7.46 -6.37
C LYS A 20 15.03 -7.50 -7.07
N ASP A 21 13.96 -7.12 -6.37
CA ASP A 21 12.62 -7.07 -6.94
C ASP A 21 12.56 -6.03 -8.06
N LEU A 22 13.18 -4.86 -7.88
CA LEU A 22 13.27 -3.80 -8.90
C LEU A 22 14.05 -4.27 -10.14
N GLU A 23 15.21 -4.91 -9.94
CA GLU A 23 15.99 -5.50 -11.03
C GLU A 23 15.19 -6.56 -11.77
N GLY A 24 14.49 -7.42 -11.04
CA GLY A 24 13.59 -8.43 -11.62
C GLY A 24 12.46 -7.80 -12.45
N LEU A 25 11.85 -6.72 -11.96
CA LEU A 25 10.80 -5.98 -12.69
C LEU A 25 11.32 -5.36 -13.98
N ALA A 26 12.55 -4.85 -13.98
CA ALA A 26 13.17 -4.23 -15.16
C ALA A 26 13.47 -5.23 -16.29
N LEU A 27 13.53 -6.53 -15.97
CA LEU A 27 13.77 -7.61 -16.93
C LEU A 27 12.49 -8.20 -17.53
N LEU A 28 11.31 -7.84 -17.01
CA LEU A 28 10.04 -8.35 -17.50
C LEU A 28 9.70 -7.74 -18.87
N ASP A 29 9.14 -8.57 -19.76
CA ASP A 29 8.50 -8.05 -20.96
C ASP A 29 7.20 -7.29 -20.61
N PRO A 30 6.67 -6.47 -21.54
CA PRO A 30 5.49 -5.65 -21.27
C PRO A 30 4.26 -6.44 -20.80
N VAL A 31 4.03 -7.65 -21.33
CA VAL A 31 2.86 -8.48 -21.00
C VAL A 31 3.03 -9.05 -19.59
N ALA A 32 4.20 -9.58 -19.27
CA ALA A 32 4.52 -10.08 -17.95
C ALA A 32 4.48 -8.97 -16.89
N PHE A 33 4.94 -7.77 -17.24
CA PHE A 33 4.89 -6.61 -16.37
C PHE A 33 3.44 -6.17 -16.07
N GLU A 34 2.57 -6.16 -17.08
CA GLU A 34 1.15 -5.85 -16.89
C GLU A 34 0.46 -6.88 -15.98
N ALA A 35 0.68 -8.17 -16.21
CA ALA A 35 0.13 -9.24 -15.36
C ALA A 35 0.62 -9.12 -13.90
N ARG A 36 1.89 -8.75 -13.70
CA ARG A 36 2.44 -8.48 -12.37
C ARG A 36 1.75 -7.28 -11.70
N GLN A 37 1.50 -6.20 -12.44
CA GLN A 37 0.75 -5.05 -11.92
C GLN A 37 -0.68 -5.43 -11.54
N GLN A 38 -1.38 -6.20 -12.36
CA GLN A 38 -2.74 -6.67 -12.05
C GLN A 38 -2.75 -7.49 -10.76
N THR A 39 -1.82 -8.45 -10.63
CA THR A 39 -1.68 -9.26 -9.41
C THR A 39 -1.43 -8.40 -8.17
N ALA A 40 -0.54 -7.40 -8.28
CA ALA A 40 -0.23 -6.50 -7.17
C ALA A 40 -1.44 -5.63 -6.77
N ARG A 41 -2.19 -5.12 -7.76
CA ARG A 41 -3.42 -4.35 -7.56
C ARG A 41 -4.47 -5.18 -6.82
N ASP A 42 -4.70 -6.41 -7.27
CA ASP A 42 -5.68 -7.31 -6.66
C ASP A 42 -5.30 -7.67 -5.22
N ALA A 43 -4.01 -7.90 -4.95
CA ALA A 43 -3.51 -8.17 -3.60
C ALA A 43 -3.73 -6.97 -2.65
N ILE A 44 -3.48 -5.74 -3.11
CA ILE A 44 -3.71 -4.51 -2.32
C ILE A 44 -5.20 -4.36 -1.98
N VAL A 45 -6.07 -4.56 -2.96
CA VAL A 45 -7.52 -4.45 -2.80
C VAL A 45 -8.03 -5.52 -1.83
N ALA A 46 -7.63 -6.78 -2.03
CA ALA A 46 -8.01 -7.88 -1.17
C ALA A 46 -7.58 -7.64 0.28
N HIS A 47 -6.33 -7.19 0.51
CA HIS A 47 -5.83 -6.86 1.83
C HIS A 47 -6.66 -5.75 2.50
N HIS A 48 -6.90 -4.63 1.83
CA HIS A 48 -7.64 -3.53 2.42
C HIS A 48 -9.11 -3.85 2.67
N LEU A 49 -9.76 -4.61 1.80
CA LEU A 49 -11.15 -5.04 2.01
C LEU A 49 -11.28 -6.05 3.16
N ALA A 50 -10.27 -6.88 3.39
CA ALA A 50 -10.25 -7.83 4.50
C ALA A 50 -9.90 -7.16 5.84
N HIS A 51 -8.98 -6.19 5.85
CA HIS A 51 -8.37 -5.68 7.08
C HIS A 51 -8.70 -4.22 7.41
N THR A 52 -9.33 -3.47 6.51
CA THR A 52 -9.58 -2.03 6.72
C THR A 52 -11.08 -1.72 6.63
N PRO A 53 -11.80 -1.61 7.77
CA PRO A 53 -13.25 -1.39 7.79
C PRO A 53 -13.72 -0.15 7.02
N TYR A 54 -12.88 0.88 6.90
CA TYR A 54 -13.20 2.07 6.12
C TYR A 54 -13.31 1.78 4.63
N TYR A 55 -12.34 1.09 4.03
CA TYR A 55 -12.34 0.76 2.60
C TYR A 55 -13.45 -0.24 2.24
N GLN A 56 -13.77 -1.16 3.15
CA GLN A 56 -14.90 -2.08 2.98
C GLN A 56 -16.23 -1.34 2.80
N LYS A 57 -16.43 -0.19 3.47
CA LYS A 57 -17.65 0.63 3.32
C LYS A 57 -17.74 1.35 1.97
N LEU A 58 -16.59 1.64 1.35
CA LEU A 58 -16.55 2.27 0.02
C LEU A 58 -16.84 1.26 -1.10
N VAL A 59 -16.53 -0.02 -0.88
CA VAL A 59 -16.70 -1.08 -1.87
C VAL A 59 -17.70 -2.13 -1.36
N PRO A 60 -19.02 -1.88 -1.48
CA PRO A 60 -20.04 -2.73 -0.89
C PRO A 60 -20.08 -4.15 -1.48
N SER A 61 -19.58 -4.35 -2.70
CA SER A 61 -19.53 -5.65 -3.37
C SER A 61 -18.36 -6.55 -2.90
N GLY A 62 -17.48 -6.06 -2.01
CA GLY A 62 -16.39 -6.84 -1.41
C GLY A 62 -15.24 -7.20 -2.37
N ALA A 63 -14.44 -8.19 -1.99
CA ALA A 63 -13.15 -8.53 -2.64
C ALA A 63 -13.27 -9.09 -4.08
N GLN A 64 -14.49 -9.38 -4.55
CA GLN A 64 -14.75 -9.84 -5.90
C GLN A 64 -15.01 -8.69 -6.89
N THR A 65 -14.85 -7.44 -6.45
CA THR A 65 -15.07 -6.26 -7.30
C THR A 65 -13.91 -6.12 -8.29
N PRO A 66 -14.16 -6.17 -9.62
CA PRO A 66 -13.13 -5.91 -10.62
C PRO A 66 -12.50 -4.54 -10.42
N TRP A 67 -11.20 -4.40 -10.70
CA TRP A 67 -10.48 -3.13 -10.57
C TRP A 67 -11.19 -1.95 -11.24
N SER A 68 -11.78 -2.17 -12.41
CA SER A 68 -12.51 -1.16 -13.18
C SER A 68 -13.81 -0.67 -12.53
N GLN A 69 -14.32 -1.38 -11.53
CA GLN A 69 -15.55 -1.05 -10.79
C GLN A 69 -15.27 -0.48 -9.40
N LEU A 70 -14.00 -0.37 -9.00
CA LEU A 70 -13.65 0.26 -7.73
C LEU A 70 -13.96 1.77 -7.79
N PRO A 71 -14.52 2.34 -6.71
CA PRO A 71 -14.78 3.77 -6.65
C PRO A 71 -13.47 4.55 -6.68
N ILE A 72 -13.45 5.64 -7.44
CA ILE A 72 -12.33 6.57 -7.44
C ILE A 72 -12.42 7.40 -6.15
N MET A 73 -11.40 7.29 -5.30
CA MET A 73 -11.31 8.07 -4.07
C MET A 73 -11.08 9.54 -4.36
N THR A 74 -11.79 10.40 -3.63
CA THR A 74 -11.64 11.85 -3.66
C THR A 74 -10.79 12.35 -2.50
N LYS A 75 -10.43 13.64 -2.54
CA LYS A 75 -9.75 14.31 -1.42
C LYS A 75 -10.59 14.27 -0.14
N ALA A 76 -11.92 14.36 -0.24
CA ALA A 76 -12.82 14.30 0.91
C ALA A 76 -12.71 12.93 1.62
N ASP A 77 -12.66 11.84 0.85
CA ASP A 77 -12.50 10.49 1.39
C ASP A 77 -11.15 10.30 2.12
N LEU A 78 -10.12 11.02 1.69
CA LEU A 78 -8.79 11.00 2.32
C LEU A 78 -8.68 11.92 3.53
N GLN A 79 -9.55 12.93 3.62
CA GLN A 79 -9.63 13.86 4.76
C GLN A 79 -10.40 13.27 5.97
N THR A 80 -10.73 11.98 5.92
CA THR A 80 -11.21 11.20 7.07
C THR A 80 -10.09 11.00 8.10
N PRO A 81 -10.39 11.02 9.43
CA PRO A 81 -9.39 10.78 10.48
C PRO A 81 -8.54 9.55 10.21
N LEU A 82 -7.21 9.69 10.29
CA LEU A 82 -6.26 8.64 9.93
C LEU A 82 -6.55 7.31 10.62
N LYS A 83 -6.88 7.34 11.93
CA LYS A 83 -7.22 6.17 12.73
C LYS A 83 -8.31 5.30 12.10
N GLN A 84 -9.26 5.88 11.37
CA GLN A 84 -10.34 5.14 10.72
C GLN A 84 -9.89 4.44 9.43
N ARG A 85 -8.84 4.95 8.78
CA ARG A 85 -8.28 4.43 7.53
C ARG A 85 -7.17 3.40 7.75
N LEU A 86 -6.79 3.13 9.00
CA LEU A 86 -5.78 2.14 9.34
C LEU A 86 -6.35 0.72 9.25
N ALA A 87 -5.53 -0.20 8.76
CA ALA A 87 -5.82 -1.61 8.76
C ALA A 87 -5.72 -2.14 10.20
N GLN A 88 -6.39 -3.25 10.46
CA GLN A 88 -6.34 -3.93 11.75
C GLN A 88 -4.88 -4.18 12.18
N GLY A 89 -4.57 -3.92 13.44
CA GLY A 89 -3.21 -4.02 13.99
C GLY A 89 -2.38 -2.72 13.88
N PHE A 90 -2.79 -1.76 13.06
CA PHE A 90 -2.13 -0.47 12.95
C PHE A 90 -2.79 0.60 13.84
N THR A 91 -1.95 1.40 14.47
CA THR A 91 -2.33 2.52 15.33
C THR A 91 -1.48 3.73 14.99
N PRO A 92 -1.91 4.96 15.32
CA PRO A 92 -1.08 6.14 15.11
C PRO A 92 0.31 6.08 15.75
N ALA A 93 0.53 5.22 16.76
CA ALA A 93 1.80 5.06 17.46
C ALA A 93 2.78 4.10 16.78
N ASN A 94 2.32 3.18 15.92
CA ASN A 94 3.16 2.17 15.27
C ASN A 94 3.26 2.36 13.74
N ILE A 95 2.82 3.51 13.26
CA ILE A 95 2.97 3.92 11.86
C ILE A 95 3.80 5.18 11.78
N HIS A 96 4.47 5.33 10.64
CA HIS A 96 5.05 6.61 10.27
C HIS A 96 3.95 7.55 9.78
N GLN A 97 3.99 8.83 10.18
CA GLN A 97 3.01 9.84 9.79
C GLN A 97 3.70 11.05 9.14
N HIS A 98 3.33 11.38 7.91
CA HIS A 98 3.79 12.57 7.20
C HIS A 98 2.60 13.50 7.01
N LYS A 99 2.84 14.79 7.23
CA LYS A 99 1.89 15.85 6.90
C LYS A 99 2.28 16.38 5.53
N THR A 100 1.44 16.18 4.52
CA THR A 100 1.55 16.93 3.27
C THR A 100 0.59 18.12 3.36
N SER A 101 0.93 19.25 2.74
CA SER A 101 0.10 20.45 2.67
C SER A 101 -1.19 20.18 1.86
N GLY A 102 -2.13 19.44 2.46
CA GLY A 102 -3.45 19.18 1.88
C GLY A 102 -4.05 17.80 2.14
N ILE A 103 -3.26 16.75 2.42
CA ILE A 103 -3.73 15.36 2.61
C ILE A 103 -2.83 14.60 3.62
N LEU A 104 -3.44 13.79 4.47
CA LEU A 104 -2.73 12.83 5.33
C LEU A 104 -2.83 11.44 4.67
N LEU A 105 -1.79 11.01 3.98
CA LEU A 105 -1.67 9.65 3.41
C LEU A 105 -0.32 9.06 3.83
N ILE A 106 -0.33 7.96 4.59
CA ILE A 106 0.77 6.96 4.64
C ILE A 106 0.20 5.59 5.01
N PHE A 107 0.67 4.55 4.31
CA PHE A 107 1.03 3.28 4.93
C PHE A 107 2.51 2.99 4.64
N VAL A 108 3.29 2.78 5.70
CA VAL A 108 4.51 1.96 5.69
C VAL A 108 4.37 1.07 6.92
N GLY A 109 3.68 -0.04 6.72
CA GLY A 109 3.74 -1.20 7.59
C GLY A 109 4.19 -2.35 6.71
N ASN A 110 5.20 -3.10 7.15
CA ASN A 110 5.58 -4.33 6.46
C ASN A 110 4.35 -5.26 6.45
N VAL A 111 3.84 -5.54 5.25
CA VAL A 111 3.01 -6.72 4.96
C VAL A 111 3.96 -7.87 4.68
#